data_AF-A0AAJ6CJ95-F1
#
_entry.id   AF-A0AAJ6CJ95-F1
#
_cell.length_a   1.000
_cell.length_b   1.000
_cell.length_c   1.000
_cell.angle_alpha   90.00
_cell.angle_beta   90.00
_cell.angle_gamma   90.00
#
_symmetry.space_group_name_H-M   'P 1'
#
loop_
_entity.id
_entity.type
_entity.pdbx_description
1 polymer ?
#
loop_
_entity_poly.entity_id
_entity_poly.type
_entity_poly.pdbx_seq_one_letter_code
_entity_poly.pdbx_strand_id
1 'polypeptide(L)'
;MGYDEVQRKAEPPVRVPRATLPDLRQEQFFLTTIRRHVEVHDTQDDALILESESKTPWQGITNIAWLPLVYTLFMEQFISPIWQGMLWGLGGVTLTHFRQLYAIGRARNMRSPTAQAATIAKEAEKTAPMRETIGAWIARLGLTRLFV
;
A
#
# COMPACT_ATOMS: atom_id res chain seq x y z
N MET A 1 -45.99 -5.16 -49.64
CA MET A 1 -46.40 -4.79 -48.28
C MET A 1 -46.48 -6.08 -47.49
N GLY A 2 -45.59 -6.30 -46.52
CA GLY A 2 -45.61 -7.45 -45.61
C GLY A 2 -44.34 -8.30 -45.61
N TYR A 3 -43.77 -8.42 -44.40
CA TYR A 3 -42.86 -9.47 -43.89
C TYR A 3 -41.39 -9.37 -44.39
N ASP A 4 -40.33 -9.22 -43.59
CA ASP A 4 -40.10 -9.64 -42.20
C ASP A 4 -39.15 -8.66 -41.47
N GLU A 5 -39.63 -8.11 -40.36
CA GLU A 5 -38.77 -7.67 -39.27
C GLU A 5 -37.93 -8.87 -38.84
N VAL A 6 -36.67 -8.91 -39.28
CA VAL A 6 -35.66 -9.78 -38.67
C VAL A 6 -35.42 -9.24 -37.27
N GLN A 7 -36.30 -9.64 -36.35
CA GLN A 7 -36.08 -9.58 -34.91
C GLN A 7 -34.77 -10.33 -34.64
N ARG A 8 -33.65 -9.59 -34.63
CA ARG A 8 -32.46 -10.04 -33.90
C ARG A 8 -32.91 -10.16 -32.46
N LYS A 9 -33.34 -11.36 -32.06
CA LYS A 9 -33.35 -11.78 -30.67
C LYS A 9 -31.98 -11.42 -30.13
N ALA A 10 -31.89 -10.33 -29.38
CA ALA A 10 -30.71 -10.01 -28.62
C ALA A 10 -30.56 -11.14 -27.61
N GLU A 11 -29.68 -12.10 -27.89
CA GLU A 11 -29.25 -13.06 -26.89
C GLU A 11 -28.79 -12.26 -25.67
N PRO A 12 -29.22 -12.64 -24.45
CA PRO A 12 -28.77 -11.96 -23.25
C PRO A 12 -27.25 -11.98 -23.23
N PRO A 13 -26.58 -10.86 -22.89
CA PRO A 13 -25.13 -10.78 -22.95
C PRO A 13 -24.54 -11.91 -22.12
N VAL A 14 -23.74 -12.76 -22.76
CA VAL A 14 -23.03 -13.85 -22.10
C VAL A 14 -22.20 -13.23 -20.98
N ARG A 15 -22.63 -13.44 -19.73
CA ARG A 15 -21.92 -12.97 -18.54
C ARG A 15 -20.69 -13.85 -18.37
N VAL A 16 -19.65 -13.54 -19.12
CA VAL A 16 -18.33 -14.12 -18.90
C VAL A 16 -17.89 -13.74 -17.48
N PRO A 17 -17.52 -14.72 -16.63
CA PRO A 17 -17.00 -14.42 -15.30
C PRO A 17 -15.82 -13.46 -15.43
N ARG A 18 -15.82 -12.36 -14.66
CA ARG A 18 -14.69 -11.39 -14.66
C ARG A 18 -13.35 -12.02 -14.31
N ALA A 19 -13.35 -13.20 -13.67
CA ALA A 19 -12.16 -13.97 -13.36
C ALA A 19 -11.55 -14.71 -14.57
N THR A 20 -12.30 -14.89 -15.67
CA THR A 20 -11.86 -15.56 -16.90
C THR A 20 -11.43 -14.62 -18.02
N LEU A 21 -11.68 -13.31 -17.89
CA LEU A 21 -11.02 -12.35 -18.78
C LEU A 21 -9.64 -12.04 -18.20
N PRO A 22 -8.55 -12.30 -18.94
CA PRO A 22 -7.23 -11.82 -18.58
C PRO A 22 -7.30 -10.31 -18.33
N ASP A 23 -6.59 -9.80 -17.32
CA ASP A 23 -6.57 -8.37 -17.05
C ASP A 23 -5.81 -7.64 -18.16
N LEU A 24 -6.56 -7.19 -19.17
CA LEU A 24 -6.01 -6.47 -20.32
C LEU A 24 -5.56 -5.04 -19.96
N ARG A 25 -5.67 -4.60 -18.70
CA ARG A 25 -5.24 -3.24 -18.31
C ARG A 25 -3.76 -3.04 -18.53
N GLN A 26 -2.94 -4.06 -18.31
CA GLN A 26 -1.50 -3.99 -18.58
C GLN A 26 -1.22 -3.86 -20.08
N GLU A 27 -1.93 -4.64 -20.92
CA GLU A 27 -1.80 -4.56 -22.38
C GLU A 27 -2.29 -3.21 -22.91
N GLN A 28 -3.42 -2.71 -22.40
CA GLN A 28 -3.93 -1.38 -22.76
C GLN A 28 -2.95 -0.27 -22.37
N PHE A 29 -2.39 -0.31 -21.16
CA PHE A 29 -1.37 0.63 -20.74
C PHE A 29 -0.13 0.57 -21.64
N PHE A 30 0.37 -0.64 -21.90
CA PHE A 30 1.52 -0.86 -22.77
C PHE A 30 1.29 -0.31 -24.19
N LEU A 31 0.12 -0.59 -24.78
CA LEU A 31 -0.25 -0.08 -26.09
C LEU A 31 -0.38 1.43 -26.11
N THR A 32 -0.93 2.06 -25.06
CA THR A 32 -0.99 3.53 -24.96
C THR A 32 0.40 4.16 -24.85
N THR A 33 1.30 3.54 -24.09
CA THR A 33 2.70 3.99 -23.94
C THR A 33 3.45 3.85 -25.25
N ILE A 34 3.29 2.74 -25.97
CA ILE A 34 3.91 2.54 -27.29
C ILE A 34 3.35 3.52 -28.32
N ARG A 35 2.03 3.74 -28.35
CA ARG A 35 1.37 4.63 -29.32
C ARG A 35 1.99 6.03 -29.34
N ARG A 36 2.45 6.52 -28.19
CA ARG A 36 3.13 7.82 -28.09
C ARG A 36 4.47 7.88 -28.83
N HIS A 37 5.11 6.75 -29.07
CA HIS A 37 6.44 6.61 -29.66
C HIS A 37 6.41 6.08 -31.10
N VAL A 38 5.21 5.92 -31.67
CA VAL A 38 4.99 5.44 -33.03
C VAL A 38 4.50 6.62 -33.86
N GLU A 39 5.32 7.04 -34.82
CA GLU A 39 4.94 8.07 -35.79
C GLU A 39 4.20 7.41 -36.95
N VAL A 40 2.98 7.88 -37.22
CA VAL A 40 2.14 7.43 -38.34
C VAL A 40 1.95 8.61 -39.28
N HIS A 41 2.34 8.45 -40.55
CA HIS A 41 1.98 9.41 -41.59
C HIS A 41 0.53 9.16 -42.02
N ASP A 42 -0.38 10.07 -41.66
CA ASP A 42 -1.64 10.24 -42.41
C ASP A 42 -1.31 11.07 -43.66
N THR A 43 -0.77 10.44 -44.69
CA THR A 43 -0.82 11.05 -46.02
C THR A 43 -2.27 11.01 -46.48
N GLN A 44 -2.97 12.11 -46.26
CA GLN A 44 -4.35 12.35 -46.72
C GLN A 44 -4.51 12.13 -48.24
N ASP A 45 -3.39 12.12 -48.98
CA ASP A 45 -3.30 11.88 -50.42
C ASP A 45 -3.34 10.39 -50.83
N ASP A 46 -3.09 9.44 -49.91
CA ASP A 46 -3.14 8.00 -50.21
C ASP A 46 -4.57 7.41 -50.14
N ALA A 47 -5.52 8.17 -49.59
CA ALA A 47 -6.90 7.72 -49.38
C ALA A 47 -7.70 7.55 -50.68
N LEU A 48 -7.23 8.12 -51.80
CA LEU A 48 -7.90 8.04 -53.09
C LEU A 48 -7.37 6.93 -54.01
N ILE A 49 -6.23 6.31 -53.69
CA ILE A 49 -5.59 5.31 -54.56
C ILE A 49 -5.79 3.86 -54.05
N LEU A 50 -6.27 3.67 -52.81
CA LEU A 50 -6.20 2.38 -52.11
C LEU A 50 -7.55 1.86 -51.59
N GLU A 51 -8.63 2.08 -52.33
CA GLU A 51 -9.92 1.43 -52.03
C GLU A 51 -9.92 -0.06 -52.44
N SER A 52 -8.91 -0.53 -53.18
CA SER A 52 -8.87 -1.89 -53.77
C SER A 52 -7.86 -2.86 -53.16
N GLU A 53 -6.99 -2.44 -52.24
CA GLU A 53 -5.98 -3.33 -51.67
C GLU A 53 -5.96 -3.23 -50.16
N SER A 54 -6.16 -4.37 -49.50
CA SER A 54 -6.22 -4.53 -48.05
C SER A 54 -4.92 -4.07 -47.38
N LYS A 55 -4.76 -2.76 -47.18
CA LYS A 55 -3.64 -2.21 -46.41
C LYS A 55 -3.80 -2.68 -44.97
N THR A 56 -2.83 -3.45 -44.50
CA THR A 56 -2.79 -3.85 -43.09
C THR A 56 -2.39 -2.62 -42.26
N PRO A 57 -2.90 -2.47 -41.02
CA PRO A 57 -2.65 -1.29 -40.18
C PRO A 57 -1.16 -1.04 -39.88
N TRP A 58 -0.29 -1.99 -40.21
CA TRP A 58 1.16 -1.95 -40.02
C TRP A 58 1.91 -1.22 -41.15
N GLN A 59 1.28 -0.97 -42.30
CA GLN A 59 1.92 -0.29 -43.44
C GLN A 59 2.09 1.23 -43.24
N GLY A 60 1.41 1.82 -42.24
CA GLY A 60 1.52 3.26 -41.92
C GLY A 60 2.62 3.61 -40.90
N ILE A 61 3.35 2.62 -40.37
CA ILE A 61 4.34 2.82 -39.31
C ILE A 61 5.72 3.02 -39.96
N THR A 62 6.21 4.26 -39.98
CA THR A 62 7.46 4.64 -40.67
C THR A 62 8.65 4.74 -39.72
N ASN A 63 8.43 5.17 -38.47
CA ASN A 63 9.49 5.30 -37.48
C ASN A 63 8.99 4.91 -36.08
N ILE A 64 9.78 4.07 -35.41
CA ILE A 64 9.57 3.71 -34.00
C ILE A 64 10.74 4.31 -33.23
N ALA A 65 10.45 5.23 -32.31
CA ALA A 65 11.46 5.87 -31.48
C ALA A 65 11.93 4.91 -30.36
N TRP A 66 12.81 3.98 -30.71
CA TRP A 66 13.28 2.91 -29.82
C TRP A 66 14.03 3.41 -28.58
N LEU A 67 14.90 4.41 -28.73
CA LEU A 67 15.69 4.95 -27.63
C LEU A 67 14.83 5.53 -26.49
N PRO A 68 13.88 6.46 -26.74
CA PRO A 68 13.02 6.97 -25.66
C PRO A 68 12.10 5.89 -25.10
N LEU A 69 11.67 4.92 -25.91
CA LEU A 69 10.81 3.82 -25.47
C LEU A 69 11.56 2.89 -24.50
N VAL A 70 12.78 2.47 -24.86
CA VAL A 70 13.65 1.65 -24.01
C VAL A 70 14.06 2.41 -22.76
N TYR A 71 14.41 3.69 -22.88
CA TYR A 71 14.74 4.54 -21.73
C TYR A 71 13.58 4.63 -20.74
N THR A 72 12.35 4.85 -21.23
CA THR A 72 11.15 4.94 -20.38
C THR A 72 10.88 3.62 -19.68
N LEU A 73 10.92 2.49 -20.40
CA LEU A 73 10.76 1.16 -19.82
C LEU A 73 11.84 0.87 -18.78
N PHE A 74 13.10 1.20 -19.07
CA PHE A 74 14.20 0.98 -18.14
C PHE A 74 14.03 1.79 -16.86
N MET A 75 13.62 3.06 -16.98
CA MET A 75 13.35 3.95 -15.85
C MET A 75 12.22 3.41 -14.96
N GLU A 76 11.12 2.95 -15.57
CA GLU A 76 9.97 2.42 -14.85
C GLU A 76 10.25 1.06 -14.20
N GLN A 77 10.98 0.17 -14.88
CA GLN A 77 11.18 -1.20 -14.40
C GLN A 77 12.36 -1.34 -13.43
N PHE A 78 13.39 -0.50 -13.52
CA PHE A 78 14.59 -0.63 -12.68
C PHE A 78 14.72 0.50 -11.68
N ILE A 79 14.53 1.75 -12.10
CA ILE A 79 14.82 2.89 -11.22
C ILE A 79 13.71 3.07 -10.19
N SER A 80 12.44 2.92 -10.58
CA SER A 80 11.33 3.05 -9.63
C SER A 80 11.40 2.03 -8.48
N PRO A 81 11.65 0.72 -8.72
CA PRO A 81 11.79 -0.25 -7.63
C PRO A 81 13.02 -0.01 -6.75
N ILE A 82 14.16 0.39 -7.34
CA ILE A 82 15.37 0.72 -6.58
C ILE A 82 15.09 1.91 -5.66
N TRP A 83 14.45 2.96 -6.18
CA TRP A 83 14.15 4.16 -5.40
C TRP A 83 13.16 3.86 -4.27
N GLN A 84 12.12 3.09 -4.56
CA GLN A 84 11.17 2.62 -3.54
C GLN A 84 11.87 1.76 -2.49
N GLY A 85 12.71 0.81 -2.89
CA GLY A 85 13.50 -0.01 -1.98
C GLY A 85 14.42 0.82 -1.10
N MET A 86 15.04 1.86 -1.65
CA MET A 86 15.89 2.79 -0.91
C MET A 86 15.10 3.63 0.10
N LEU A 87 13.94 4.17 -0.29
CA LEU A 87 13.06 4.92 0.60
C LEU A 87 12.53 4.05 1.75
N TRP A 88 12.08 2.83 1.45
CA TRP A 88 11.61 1.89 2.46
C TRP A 88 12.75 1.37 3.35
N GLY A 89 13.92 1.13 2.79
CA GLY A 89 15.11 0.74 3.54
C GLY A 89 15.56 1.83 4.51
N LEU A 90 15.68 3.07 4.04
CA LEU A 90 16.06 4.22 4.85
C LEU A 90 14.97 4.55 5.88
N GLY A 91 13.70 4.50 5.47
CA GLY A 91 12.53 4.64 6.34
C GLY A 91 12.50 3.58 7.46
N GLY A 92 12.84 2.33 7.15
CA GLY A 92 12.94 1.26 8.13
C GLY A 92 14.05 1.51 9.16
N VAL A 93 15.25 1.85 8.69
CA VAL A 93 16.40 2.15 9.58
C VAL A 93 16.08 3.34 10.49
N THR A 94 15.57 4.43 9.94
CA THR A 94 15.18 5.62 10.73
C THR A 94 14.09 5.29 11.76
N LEU A 95 13.07 4.50 11.39
CA LEU A 95 12.04 4.06 12.33
C LEU A 95 12.62 3.21 13.47
N THR A 96 13.57 2.33 13.18
CA THR A 96 14.21 1.51 14.23
C THR A 96 15.02 2.36 15.21
N HIS A 97 15.79 3.34 14.72
CA HIS A 97 16.52 4.27 15.57
C HIS A 97 15.56 5.14 16.40
N PHE A 98 14.48 5.63 15.80
CA PHE A 98 13.46 6.38 16.53
C PHE A 98 12.82 5.55 17.65
N ARG A 99 12.49 4.28 17.38
CA ARG A 99 11.96 3.34 18.38
C ARG A 99 12.96 3.09 19.51
N GLN A 100 14.24 2.95 19.20
CA GLN A 100 15.30 2.77 20.19
C GLN A 100 15.45 4.01 21.09
N LEU A 101 15.48 5.21 20.51
CA LEU A 101 15.54 6.46 21.25
C LEU A 101 14.33 6.63 22.17
N TYR A 102 13.13 6.34 21.66
CA TYR A 102 11.90 6.38 22.46
C TYR A 102 11.92 5.37 23.61
N ALA A 103 12.39 4.14 23.36
CA ALA A 103 12.53 3.12 24.40
C ALA A 103 13.54 3.50 25.47
N ILE A 104 14.68 4.11 25.09
CA ILE A 104 15.69 4.62 26.04
C ILE A 104 15.11 5.78 26.86
N GLY A 105 14.41 6.71 26.22
CA GLY A 105 13.74 7.82 26.93
C GLY A 105 12.69 7.32 27.93
N ARG A 106 11.87 6.36 27.52
CA ARG A 106 10.88 5.72 28.40
C ARG A 106 11.55 4.97 29.56
N ALA A 107 12.62 4.22 29.30
CA ALA A 107 13.37 3.51 30.32
C ALA A 107 14.07 4.47 31.31
N ARG A 108 14.58 5.62 30.84
CA ARG A 108 15.14 6.67 31.70
C ARG A 108 14.08 7.31 32.59
N ASN A 109 12.88 7.56 32.05
CA ASN A 109 11.76 8.08 32.84
C ASN A 109 11.29 7.09 33.92
N MET A 110 11.41 5.77 33.70
CA MET A 110 11.10 4.74 34.71
C MET A 110 12.21 4.53 35.74
N ARG A 111 13.48 4.80 35.38
CA ARG A 111 14.64 4.67 36.26
C ARG A 111 14.93 5.92 37.09
N SER A 112 14.17 7.00 36.93
CA SER A 112 14.37 8.16 37.80
C SER A 112 13.98 7.80 39.24
N PRO A 113 14.82 8.12 40.24
CA PRO A 113 14.51 7.85 41.65
C PRO A 113 13.17 8.44 42.07
N THR A 114 12.78 9.56 41.45
CA THR A 114 11.50 10.25 41.67
C THR A 114 10.30 9.51 41.06
N ALA A 115 10.43 8.90 39.88
CA ALA A 115 9.34 8.08 39.31
C ALA A 115 9.19 6.75 40.04
N GLN A 116 10.30 6.17 40.50
CA GLN A 116 10.29 4.98 41.33
C GLN A 116 9.70 5.28 42.73
N ALA A 117 10.07 6.41 43.33
CA ALA A 117 9.45 6.89 44.56
C ALA A 117 7.95 7.20 44.39
N ALA A 118 7.53 7.79 43.26
CA ALA A 118 6.12 8.09 42.99
C ALA A 118 5.26 6.83 42.76
N THR A 119 5.83 5.78 42.15
CA THR A 119 5.15 4.49 41.98
C THR A 119 5.05 3.74 43.30
N ILE A 120 6.12 3.70 44.08
CA ILE A 120 6.12 3.14 45.44
C ILE A 120 5.17 3.92 46.36
N ALA A 121 5.14 5.25 46.28
CA ALA A 121 4.22 6.09 47.04
C ALA A 121 2.75 5.82 46.68
N LYS A 122 2.44 5.64 45.39
CA LYS A 122 1.10 5.23 44.95
C LYS A 122 0.70 3.84 45.45
N GLU A 123 1.63 2.88 45.45
CA GLU A 123 1.37 1.55 46.01
C GLU A 123 1.22 1.58 47.54
N ALA A 124 1.98 2.41 48.23
CA ALA A 124 1.86 2.64 49.66
C ALA A 124 0.53 3.32 50.02
N GLU A 125 0.08 4.30 49.25
CA GLU A 125 -1.22 4.97 49.42
C GLU A 125 -2.38 3.99 49.20
N LYS A 126 -2.29 3.10 48.21
CA LYS A 126 -3.30 2.07 47.95
C LYS A 126 -3.38 1.01 49.06
N THR A 127 -2.26 0.72 49.74
CA THR A 127 -2.19 -0.29 50.82
C THR A 127 -2.42 0.30 52.21
N ALA A 128 -2.36 1.63 52.36
CA ALA A 128 -2.65 2.34 53.60
C ALA A 128 -4.03 1.99 54.22
N PRO A 129 -5.16 2.00 53.48
CA PRO A 129 -6.45 1.68 54.10
C PRO A 129 -6.53 0.22 54.56
N MET A 130 -5.84 -0.69 53.87
CA MET A 130 -5.81 -2.12 54.18
C MET A 130 -4.95 -2.42 55.43
N ARG A 131 -3.86 -1.69 55.62
CA ARG A 131 -3.01 -1.80 56.83
C ARG A 131 -3.73 -1.28 58.07
N GLU A 132 -4.51 -0.21 57.96
CA GLU A 132 -5.33 0.28 59.06
C GLU A 132 -6.45 -0.70 59.43
N THR A 133 -7.09 -1.34 58.44
CA THR A 133 -8.10 -2.36 58.73
C THR A 133 -7.50 -3.58 59.40
N ILE A 134 -6.34 -4.07 58.93
CA ILE A 134 -5.66 -5.22 59.54
C ILE A 134 -5.18 -4.88 60.96
N GLY A 135 -4.61 -3.69 61.17
CA GLY A 135 -4.20 -3.22 62.50
C GLY A 135 -5.38 -3.11 63.48
N ALA A 136 -6.52 -2.60 63.02
CA ALA A 136 -7.74 -2.54 63.82
C ALA A 136 -8.28 -3.94 64.17
N TRP A 137 -8.22 -4.90 63.24
CA TRP A 137 -8.59 -6.29 63.49
C TRP A 137 -7.66 -6.98 64.48
N ILE A 138 -6.34 -6.78 64.36
CA ILE A 138 -5.34 -7.36 65.27
C ILE A 138 -5.46 -6.77 66.68
N ALA A 139 -5.68 -5.46 66.80
CA ALA A 139 -5.92 -4.79 68.08
C ALA A 139 -7.21 -5.30 68.75
N ARG A 140 -8.26 -5.52 67.96
CA ARG A 140 -9.55 -6.06 68.43
C ARG A 140 -9.47 -7.53 68.86
N LEU A 141 -8.52 -8.29 68.34
CA LEU A 141 -8.26 -9.69 68.70
C LEU A 141 -7.27 -9.86 69.87
N GLY A 142 -6.76 -8.77 70.47
CA GLY A 142 -5.88 -8.83 71.64
C GLY A 142 -4.52 -9.50 71.37
N LEU A 143 -4.09 -9.59 70.11
CA LEU A 143 -2.88 -10.30 69.68
C LEU A 143 -1.60 -9.44 69.73
N THR A 144 -1.59 -8.38 70.52
CA THR A 144 -0.47 -7.42 70.62
C THR A 144 0.74 -7.93 71.41
N ARG A 145 0.70 -9.15 71.98
CA ARG A 145 1.78 -9.69 72.83
C ARG A 145 2.64 -10.81 72.22
N LEU A 146 2.48 -11.14 70.95
CA LEU A 146 3.17 -12.31 70.34
C LEU A 146 4.45 -12.00 69.53
N PHE A 147 4.89 -10.74 69.48
CA PHE A 147 6.17 -10.37 68.87
C PHE A 147 6.95 -9.42 69.78
N VAL A 148 7.70 -10.00 70.71
CA VAL A 148 8.92 -9.43 71.32
C VAL A 148 10.01 -10.47 71.15
#